data_AF-A0A9E2JFW9-F1
#
_entry.id   AF-A0A9E2JFW9-F1
#
_cell.length_a   1.000
_cell.length_b   1.000
_cell.length_c   1.000
_cell.angle_alpha   90.00
_cell.angle_beta   90.00
_cell.angle_gamma   90.00
#
_symmetry.space_group_name_H-M   'P 1'
#
loop_
_entity.id
_entity.type
_entity.pdbx_description
1 polymer ?
#
loop_
_entity_poly.entity_id
_entity_poly.type
_entity_poly.pdbx_seq_one_letter_code
_entity_poly.pdbx_strand_id
1 'polypeptide(L)'
;MLFNLNRSKSGSRPDGDRFHLPLLPLRDIVVFPHMVVPLFVGREKSINALEHAMNLEKSIFLCAQKDAKVDDPRERDIQSIGTVGTVLQLLRLPDGTVKALVEGKA
;
A
#
# COMPACT_ATOMS: atom_id res chain seq x y z
N MET A 1 28.14 -15.15 -46.75
CA MET A 1 26.93 -14.30 -46.77
C MET A 1 26.45 -14.12 -45.34
N LEU A 2 26.26 -12.85 -44.96
CA LEU A 2 25.71 -12.40 -43.68
C LEU A 2 24.28 -12.93 -43.48
N PHE A 3 23.86 -13.20 -42.25
CA PHE A 3 22.79 -12.44 -41.59
C PHE A 3 22.79 -12.69 -40.07
N ASN A 4 22.94 -11.58 -39.37
CA ASN A 4 23.01 -11.38 -37.94
C ASN A 4 21.56 -11.23 -37.41
N LEU A 5 21.15 -11.96 -36.37
CA LEU A 5 20.02 -11.53 -35.54
C LEU A 5 20.55 -11.06 -34.19
N ASN A 6 20.43 -9.75 -34.03
CA ASN A 6 20.89 -8.94 -32.94
C ASN A 6 20.22 -9.32 -31.61
N ARG A 7 20.97 -9.09 -30.53
CA ARG A 7 20.61 -9.25 -29.13
C ARG A 7 19.23 -8.66 -28.80
N SER A 8 18.45 -9.43 -28.05
CA SER A 8 17.82 -8.91 -26.84
C SER A 8 17.96 -9.96 -25.73
N LYS A 9 19.11 -9.97 -25.07
CA LYS A 9 19.16 -10.39 -23.67
C LYS A 9 18.46 -9.29 -22.88
N SER A 10 17.13 -9.33 -22.79
CA SER A 10 16.42 -8.62 -21.73
C SER A 10 16.70 -9.39 -20.46
N GLY A 11 17.62 -8.87 -19.64
CA GLY A 11 18.08 -9.51 -18.42
C GLY A 11 16.93 -9.90 -17.52
N SER A 12 16.82 -11.20 -17.26
CA SER A 12 16.15 -11.76 -16.10
C SER A 12 16.82 -11.16 -14.85
N ARG A 13 16.25 -10.08 -14.32
CA ARG A 13 16.41 -9.77 -12.90
C ARG A 13 15.94 -11.02 -12.15
N PRO A 14 16.62 -11.46 -11.08
CA PRO A 14 16.05 -12.53 -10.25
C PRO A 14 14.64 -12.06 -9.90
N ASP A 15 13.64 -12.92 -10.12
CA ASP A 15 12.26 -12.67 -9.71
C ASP A 15 12.33 -12.57 -8.18
N GLY A 16 12.68 -11.38 -7.68
CA GLY A 16 12.53 -11.06 -6.27
C GLY A 16 11.05 -11.21 -6.01
N ASP A 17 10.70 -12.12 -5.09
CA ASP A 17 9.33 -12.51 -4.81
C ASP A 17 8.38 -11.31 -4.95
N ARG A 18 7.51 -11.37 -5.97
CA ARG A 18 6.52 -10.32 -6.20
C ARG A 18 5.41 -10.53 -5.20
N PHE A 19 5.43 -9.74 -4.14
CA PHE A 19 4.36 -9.76 -3.13
C PHE A 19 3.22 -8.82 -3.54
N HIS A 20 1.99 -9.32 -3.51
CA HIS A 20 0.79 -8.52 -3.65
C HIS A 20 0.31 -8.10 -2.26
N LEU A 21 0.27 -6.79 -2.00
CA LEU A 21 -0.18 -6.23 -0.73
C LEU A 21 -1.40 -5.33 -0.94
N PRO A 22 -2.37 -5.32 0.01
CA PRO A 22 -3.42 -4.30 0.04
C PRO A 22 -2.79 -2.91 0.18
N LEU A 23 -3.30 -1.94 -0.58
CA LEU A 23 -2.82 -0.56 -0.56
C LEU A 23 -3.76 0.32 0.28
N LEU A 24 -3.18 1.13 1.16
CA LEU A 24 -3.88 2.20 1.88
C LEU A 24 -3.30 3.57 1.51
N PRO A 25 -4.01 4.35 0.69
CA PRO A 25 -3.64 5.74 0.38
C PRO A 25 -3.76 6.64 1.61
N LEU A 26 -2.69 7.35 1.96
CA LEU A 26 -2.63 8.31 3.06
C LEU A 26 -2.66 9.73 2.50
N ARG A 27 -3.57 10.54 3.03
CA ARG A 27 -3.79 11.92 2.57
C ARG A 27 -2.91 12.93 3.30
N ASP A 28 -3.01 12.91 4.62
CA ASP A 28 -2.50 14.00 5.47
C ASP A 28 -1.21 13.61 6.20
N ILE A 29 -0.72 12.39 5.99
CA ILE A 29 0.42 11.82 6.74
C ILE A 29 1.31 10.96 5.85
N VAL A 30 2.58 10.87 6.23
CA VAL A 30 3.52 9.85 5.75
C VAL A 30 3.96 9.01 6.95
N VAL A 31 3.83 7.70 6.86
CA VAL A 31 4.28 6.75 7.89
C VAL A 31 5.68 6.28 7.53
N PHE A 32 6.62 6.38 8.47
CA PHE A 32 7.96 5.83 8.34
C PHE A 32 8.09 4.51 9.10
N PRO A 33 9.13 3.70 8.82
CA PRO A 33 9.47 2.53 9.64
C PRO A 33 9.48 2.85 11.14
N HIS A 34 9.01 1.90 11.95
CA HIS A 34 8.88 1.99 13.40
C HIS A 34 7.84 2.98 13.93
N MET A 35 7.17 3.77 13.09
CA MET A 35 6.09 4.64 13.55
C MET A 35 4.82 3.83 13.81
N VAL A 36 4.21 4.03 14.97
CA VAL A 36 2.87 3.52 15.29
C VAL A 36 1.87 4.68 15.23
N VAL A 37 0.90 4.60 14.33
CA VAL A 37 -0.04 5.71 14.07
C VAL A 37 -1.48 5.21 14.03
N PRO A 38 -2.42 5.88 14.72
CA PRO A 38 -3.84 5.63 14.54
C PRO A 38 -4.36 6.30 13.26
N LEU A 39 -5.09 5.54 12.43
CA LEU A 39 -5.73 6.00 11.21
C LEU A 39 -7.24 5.89 11.31
N PHE A 40 -7.94 6.90 10.80
CA PHE A 40 -9.40 6.89 10.65
C PHE A 40 -9.74 6.73 9.19
N VAL A 41 -10.50 5.66 8.88
CA VAL A 41 -10.79 5.26 7.50
C VAL A 41 -12.29 5.17 7.31
N GLY A 42 -12.82 5.96 6.38
CA GLY A 42 -14.25 5.98 6.05
C GLY A 42 -14.58 5.50 4.62
N ARG A 43 -13.59 5.38 3.74
CA ARG A 43 -13.80 4.93 2.35
C ARG A 43 -13.91 3.42 2.31
N GLU A 44 -14.97 2.88 1.72
CA GLU A 44 -15.24 1.44 1.64
C GLU A 44 -14.06 0.65 1.04
N LYS A 45 -13.45 1.14 -0.04
CA LYS A 45 -12.26 0.51 -0.65
C LYS A 45 -11.08 0.38 0.34
N SER A 46 -10.86 1.40 1.16
CA SER A 46 -9.77 1.43 2.14
C SER A 46 -10.08 0.55 3.36
N ILE A 47 -11.34 0.49 3.77
CA ILE A 47 -11.83 -0.43 4.81
C ILE A 47 -11.61 -1.88 4.33
N ASN A 48 -12.00 -2.19 3.09
CA ASN A 48 -11.80 -3.51 2.49
C ASN A 48 -10.31 -3.89 2.39
N ALA A 49 -9.42 -2.93 2.08
CA ALA A 49 -7.98 -3.17 2.07
C ALA A 49 -7.43 -3.53 3.45
N LEU A 50 -7.89 -2.85 4.51
CA LEU A 50 -7.52 -3.15 5.89
C LEU A 50 -8.03 -4.54 6.33
N GLU A 51 -9.27 -4.88 5.99
CA GLU A 51 -9.84 -6.20 6.28
C GLU A 51 -9.12 -7.31 5.51
N HIS A 52 -8.75 -7.06 4.24
CA HIS A 52 -7.97 -8.01 3.46
C HIS A 52 -6.57 -8.19 4.04
N ALA A 53 -5.92 -7.12 4.51
CA ALA A 53 -4.62 -7.19 5.19
C ALA A 53 -4.69 -8.10 6.43
N MET A 54 -5.75 -7.97 7.24
CA MET A 54 -5.96 -8.79 8.43
C MET A 54 -6.11 -10.30 8.13
N ASN A 55 -6.59 -10.65 6.92
CA ASN A 55 -6.75 -12.04 6.47
C ASN A 55 -5.48 -12.63 5.82
N LEU A 56 -4.50 -11.79 5.45
CA LEU A 56 -3.19 -12.19 4.99
C LEU A 56 -2.22 -12.24 6.19
N GLU A 57 -1.02 -11.67 6.06
CA GLU A 57 -0.01 -11.60 7.13
C GLU A 57 -0.09 -10.27 7.90
N LYS A 58 -1.28 -9.66 8.01
CA LYS A 58 -1.49 -8.31 8.56
C LYS A 58 -0.69 -7.21 7.86
N SER A 59 -0.09 -7.52 6.71
CA SER A 59 0.78 -6.62 5.97
C SER A 59 -0.05 -5.72 5.07
N ILE A 60 0.25 -4.42 5.08
CA ILE A 60 -0.42 -3.39 4.29
C ILE A 60 0.62 -2.45 3.69
N PHE A 61 0.42 -2.01 2.46
CA PHE A 61 1.27 -1.01 1.84
C PHE A 61 0.68 0.38 2.06
N LEU A 62 1.40 1.21 2.81
CA LEU A 62 1.01 2.57 3.16
C LEU A 62 1.69 3.54 2.19
N CYS A 63 0.91 4.33 1.46
CA CYS A 63 1.49 5.24 0.49
C CYS A 63 0.81 6.60 0.48
N ALA A 64 1.60 7.67 0.39
CA ALA A 64 1.07 9.03 0.31
C ALA A 64 0.39 9.28 -1.04
N GLN A 65 -0.67 10.07 -1.01
CA GLN A 65 -1.29 10.62 -2.22
C GLN A 65 -0.45 11.80 -2.72
N LYS A 66 -0.43 12.01 -4.04
CA LYS A 66 0.24 13.15 -4.68
C LYS A 66 -0.52 14.45 -4.43
N ASP A 67 -1.84 14.40 -4.52
CA ASP A 67 -2.73 15.50 -4.16
C ASP A 67 -3.75 15.00 -3.13
N ALA A 68 -3.73 15.64 -1.96
CA ALA A 68 -4.63 15.32 -0.88
C ALA A 68 -6.11 15.59 -1.22
N LYS A 69 -6.40 16.47 -2.17
CA LYS A 69 -7.78 16.85 -2.53
C LYS A 69 -8.53 15.77 -3.33
N VAL A 70 -7.85 14.70 -3.74
CA VAL A 70 -8.46 13.64 -4.55
C VAL A 70 -9.18 12.63 -3.66
N ASP A 71 -10.50 12.55 -3.81
CA ASP A 71 -11.32 11.68 -2.97
C ASP A 71 -11.34 10.20 -3.38
N ASP A 72 -11.20 9.89 -4.67
CA ASP A 72 -11.04 8.52 -5.15
C ASP A 72 -9.74 8.43 -5.97
N PRO A 73 -8.58 8.30 -5.29
CA PRO A 73 -7.29 8.34 -5.96
C PRO A 73 -7.12 7.11 -6.84
N ARG A 74 -6.64 7.33 -8.07
CA ARG A 74 -6.22 6.27 -8.99
C ARG A 74 -4.74 6.00 -8.82
N GLU A 75 -4.23 4.94 -9.45
CA GLU A 75 -2.82 4.55 -9.38
C GLU A 75 -1.85 5.71 -9.68
N ARG A 76 -2.18 6.56 -10.66
CA ARG A 76 -1.37 7.74 -11.03
C ARG A 76 -1.31 8.81 -9.94
N ASP A 77 -2.27 8.84 -9.02
CA ASP A 77 -2.42 9.82 -7.96
C ASP A 77 -1.72 9.36 -6.66
N ILE A 78 -1.17 8.15 -6.64
CA ILE A 78 -0.43 7.57 -5.52
C ILE A 78 1.07 7.67 -5.79
N GLN A 79 1.85 7.91 -4.74
CA GLN A 79 3.31 7.84 -4.85
C GLN A 79 3.77 6.41 -5.16
N SER A 80 4.87 6.26 -5.91
CA SER A 80 5.40 4.93 -6.24
C SER A 80 6.22 4.29 -5.12
N ILE A 81 6.57 5.08 -4.09
CA ILE A 81 7.35 4.67 -2.94
C ILE A 81 6.51 4.97 -1.70
N GLY A 82 6.45 3.98 -0.80
CA GLY A 82 5.73 4.04 0.46
C GLY A 82 6.37 3.13 1.48
N THR A 83 5.63 2.80 2.53
CA THR A 83 6.10 1.98 3.64
C THR A 83 5.22 0.76 3.77
N VAL A 84 5.83 -0.42 3.81
CA VAL A 84 5.12 -1.63 4.24
C VAL A 84 4.87 -1.49 5.74
N GLY A 85 3.65 -1.72 6.18
CA GLY A 85 3.26 -1.69 7.58
C GLY A 85 2.50 -2.93 7.99
N THR A 86 2.26 -3.02 9.29
CA THR A 86 1.47 -4.07 9.93
C THR A 86 0.22 -3.46 10.54
N VAL A 87 -0.94 -4.03 10.26
CA VAL A 87 -2.20 -3.68 10.92
C VAL A 87 -2.22 -4.36 12.30
N LEU A 88 -2.11 -3.55 13.35
CA LEU A 88 -2.09 -4.03 14.73
C LEU A 88 -3.49 -4.26 15.27
N GLN A 89 -4.42 -3.35 14.96
CA GLN A 89 -5.79 -3.39 15.47
C GLN A 89 -6.75 -2.72 14.48
N LEU A 90 -7.97 -3.26 14.37
CA LEU A 90 -9.11 -2.64 13.70
C LEU A 90 -10.28 -2.53 14.68
N LEU A 91 -10.88 -1.35 14.76
CA LEU A 91 -12.08 -1.09 15.54
C LEU A 91 -13.12 -0.43 14.63
N ARG A 92 -14.27 -1.10 14.43
CA ARG A 92 -15.42 -0.49 13.76
C ARG A 92 -16.13 0.46 14.72
N LEU A 93 -16.35 1.68 14.29
CA LEU A 93 -17.10 2.68 15.03
C LEU A 93 -18.59 2.61 14.65
N PRO A 94 -19.50 3.07 15.53
CA PRO A 94 -20.95 3.01 15.27
C PRO A 94 -21.42 3.79 14.04
N ASP A 95 -20.61 4.74 13.57
CA ASP A 95 -20.86 5.56 12.37
C ASP A 95 -20.47 4.85 11.05
N GLY A 96 -19.96 3.61 11.13
CA GLY A 96 -19.51 2.82 9.99
C GLY A 96 -18.04 3.07 9.59
N THR A 97 -17.35 4.01 10.21
CA THR A 97 -15.91 4.21 9.97
C THR A 97 -15.08 3.17 10.74
N VAL A 98 -13.82 3.01 10.32
CA VAL A 98 -12.88 2.10 10.97
C VAL A 98 -11.71 2.90 11.52
N LYS A 99 -11.45 2.73 12.82
CA LYS A 99 -10.20 3.16 13.46
C LYS A 99 -9.19 2.02 13.40
N ALA A 100 -8.11 2.22 12.66
CA ALA A 100 -7.01 1.26 12.53
C ALA A 100 -5.78 1.75 13.31
N LEU A 101 -5.06 0.84 13.97
CA LEU A 101 -3.73 1.12 14.49
C LEU A 101 -2.72 0.40 13.59
N VAL A 102 -1.80 1.15 12.99
CA VAL A 102 -0.80 0.60 12.07
C VAL A 102 0.62 0.92 12.56
N GLU A 103 1.54 0.01 12.28
CA GLU A 103 2.98 0.17 12.52
C GLU A 103 3.75 0.10 11.20
N GLY A 104 4.68 1.02 10.95
CA GLY A 104 5.61 0.92 9.82
C GLY A 104 6.64 -0.19 10.05
N LYS A 105 6.78 -1.12 9.10
CA LYS A 105 7.72 -2.24 9.17
C LYS A 105 9.16 -1.74 8.97
N ALA A 106 10.09 -2.37 9.70
CA ALA A 106 11.53 -2.15 9.63
C ALA A 106 12.17 -2.86 8.43
#